data_AF-A0A3D1CL57-F1
#
_entry.id   AF-A0A3D1CL57-F1
#
_cell.length_a   1.000
_cell.length_b   1.000
_cell.length_c   1.000
_cell.angle_alpha   90.00
_cell.angle_beta   90.00
_cell.angle_gamma   90.00
#
_symmetry.space_group_name_H-M   'P 1'
#
loop_
_entity.id
_entity.type
_entity.pdbx_description
1 polymer ?
#
loop_
_entity_poly.entity_id
_entity_poly.type
_entity_poly.pdbx_seq_one_letter_code
_entity_poly.pdbx_strand_id
1 'polypeptide(L)'
;EFRNRLDGIIQFQPLTKEAILRVADKAVLELEMLLQDKNVTIEIDNDAREWLAEHGYDVQMGARPMARLVQEKIKRPLADELLFGKLSDG
;
A
#
# COMPACT_ATOMS: atom_id res chain seq x y z
N GLU A 1 -12.19 37.02 -10.98
CA GLU A 1 -11.88 36.29 -12.23
C GLU A 1 -11.45 34.83 -12.01
N PHE A 2 -12.12 34.03 -11.17
CA PHE A 2 -11.78 32.60 -10.94
C PHE A 2 -12.72 31.64 -11.68
N ARG A 3 -13.82 32.16 -12.23
CA ARG A 3 -14.93 31.38 -12.80
C ARG A 3 -14.72 30.96 -14.26
N ASN A 4 -13.67 31.45 -14.93
CA ASN A 4 -13.39 31.20 -16.36
C ASN A 4 -12.12 30.35 -16.59
N ARG A 5 -11.73 29.49 -15.64
CA ARG A 5 -10.51 28.64 -15.74
C ARG A 5 -10.74 27.17 -15.40
N LEU A 6 -11.98 26.70 -15.58
CA LEU A 6 -12.35 25.29 -15.48
C LEU A 6 -12.76 24.83 -16.89
N ASP A 7 -11.77 24.48 -17.69
CA ASP A 7 -11.93 24.22 -19.13
C ASP A 7 -12.38 22.79 -19.47
N GLY A 8 -12.73 21.98 -18.47
CA GLY A 8 -13.24 20.62 -18.71
C GLY A 8 -13.46 19.78 -17.45
N ILE A 9 -14.32 18.78 -17.57
CA ILE A 9 -14.53 17.72 -16.57
C ILE A 9 -13.74 16.50 -17.02
N ILE A 10 -12.80 16.03 -16.20
CA ILE A 10 -12.08 14.76 -16.44
C ILE A 10 -12.79 13.66 -15.67
N GLN A 11 -13.34 12.68 -16.37
CA GLN A 11 -13.96 11.52 -15.75
C GLN A 11 -12.93 10.43 -15.52
N PHE A 12 -12.73 10.07 -14.24
CA PHE A 12 -11.85 8.98 -13.87
C PHE A 12 -12.56 7.64 -14.02
N GLN A 13 -11.89 6.69 -14.68
CA GLN A 13 -12.34 5.31 -14.77
C GLN A 13 -11.94 4.54 -13.49
N PRO A 14 -12.63 3.43 -13.18
CA PRO A 14 -12.17 2.49 -12.15
C PRO A 14 -10.75 2.00 -12.44
N LEU A 15 -10.01 1.64 -11.38
CA LEU A 15 -8.67 1.10 -11.50
C LEU A 15 -8.71 -0.28 -12.19
N THR A 16 -7.77 -0.54 -13.09
CA THR A 16 -7.56 -1.88 -13.65
C THR A 16 -6.83 -2.77 -12.63
N LYS A 17 -6.87 -4.10 -12.81
CA LYS A 17 -6.14 -5.04 -11.94
C LYS A 17 -4.65 -4.69 -11.87
N GLU A 18 -4.04 -4.34 -12.98
CA GLU A 18 -2.62 -3.95 -13.05
C GLU A 18 -2.35 -2.66 -12.27
N ALA A 19 -3.26 -1.69 -12.33
CA ALA A 19 -3.14 -0.46 -11.54
C ALA A 19 -3.25 -0.75 -10.04
N ILE A 20 -4.17 -1.64 -9.64
CA ILE A 20 -4.33 -2.03 -8.23
C ILE A 20 -3.07 -2.76 -7.73
N LEU A 21 -2.50 -3.67 -8.52
CA LEU A 21 -1.25 -4.36 -8.18
C LEU A 21 -0.10 -3.36 -7.96
N ARG A 22 0.03 -2.34 -8.81
CA ARG A 22 1.02 -1.27 -8.62
C ARG A 22 0.77 -0.44 -7.36
N VAL A 23 -0.49 -0.27 -6.96
CA VAL A 23 -0.82 0.41 -5.70
C VAL A 23 -0.43 -0.46 -4.50
N ALA A 24 -0.57 -1.79 -4.60
CA ALA A 24 -0.07 -2.71 -3.57
C ALA A 24 1.46 -2.63 -3.44
N ASP A 25 2.19 -2.69 -4.58
CA ASP A 25 3.65 -2.51 -4.62
C ASP A 25 4.06 -1.20 -3.97
N LYS A 26 3.41 -0.10 -4.36
CA LYS A 26 3.66 1.22 -3.79
C LYS A 26 3.44 1.25 -2.28
N ALA A 27 2.36 0.66 -1.78
CA ALA A 27 2.04 0.68 -0.35
C ALA A 27 3.08 -0.10 0.48
N VAL A 28 3.60 -1.20 -0.06
CA VAL A 28 4.68 -1.97 0.58
C VAL A 28 6.00 -1.19 0.53
N LEU A 29 6.33 -0.56 -0.60
CA LEU A 29 7.51 0.31 -0.70
C LEU A 29 7.44 1.49 0.29
N GLU A 30 6.29 2.12 0.45
CA GLU A 30 6.09 3.18 1.44
C GLU A 30 6.31 2.67 2.88
N LEU A 31 5.92 1.43 3.18
CA LEU A 31 6.22 0.79 4.46
C LEU A 31 7.73 0.52 4.63
N GLU A 32 8.39 -0.01 3.60
CA GLU A 32 9.83 -0.26 3.61
C GLU A 32 10.62 1.03 3.85
N MET A 33 10.25 2.13 3.18
CA MET A 33 10.88 3.44 3.39
C MET A 33 10.78 3.92 4.86
N LEU A 34 9.70 3.58 5.57
CA LEU A 34 9.57 3.91 7.00
C LEU A 34 10.45 3.06 7.91
N LEU A 35 10.92 1.91 7.42
CA LEU A 35 11.72 0.93 8.15
C LEU A 35 13.18 0.92 7.70
N GLN A 36 13.54 1.74 6.72
CA GLN A 36 14.89 1.87 6.22
C GLN A 36 15.88 2.27 7.32
N ASP A 37 15.48 3.14 8.27
CA ASP A 37 16.29 3.51 9.44
C ASP A 37 16.55 2.34 10.41
N LYS A 38 15.82 1.23 10.23
CA LYS A 38 15.97 -0.01 10.98
C LYS A 38 16.68 -1.10 10.17
N ASN A 39 17.21 -0.77 9.00
CA ASN A 39 17.85 -1.71 8.07
C ASN A 39 16.97 -2.91 7.69
N VAL A 40 15.65 -2.70 7.62
CA VAL A 40 14.71 -3.74 7.22
C VAL A 40 14.37 -3.57 5.74
N THR A 41 14.54 -4.65 4.97
CA THR A 41 14.10 -4.78 3.57
C THR A 41 12.86 -5.65 3.52
N ILE A 42 11.91 -5.30 2.67
CA ILE A 42 10.66 -6.07 2.50
C ILE A 42 10.58 -6.57 1.05
N GLU A 43 10.62 -7.89 0.89
CA GLU A 43 10.29 -8.54 -0.38
C GLU A 43 8.92 -9.22 -0.25
N ILE A 44 8.06 -9.01 -1.24
CA ILE A 44 6.77 -9.68 -1.35
C ILE A 44 6.76 -10.59 -2.56
N ASP A 45 6.17 -11.78 -2.40
CA ASP A 45 5.93 -12.66 -3.52
C ASP A 45 4.74 -12.17 -4.36
N ASN A 46 4.61 -12.74 -5.56
CA ASN A 46 3.51 -12.39 -6.46
C ASN A 46 2.15 -12.75 -5.83
N ASP A 47 2.07 -13.87 -5.12
CA ASP A 47 0.82 -14.35 -4.53
C ASP A 47 0.32 -13.43 -3.41
N ALA A 48 1.20 -12.93 -2.54
CA ALA A 48 0.85 -11.92 -1.55
C ALA A 48 0.51 -10.58 -2.20
N ARG A 49 1.19 -10.21 -3.29
CA ARG A 49 0.84 -9.00 -4.04
C ARG A 49 -0.58 -9.09 -4.60
N GLU A 50 -0.93 -10.22 -5.20
CA GLU A 50 -2.30 -10.46 -5.69
C GLU A 50 -3.31 -10.45 -4.53
N TRP A 51 -2.97 -11.08 -3.42
CA TRP A 51 -3.81 -11.06 -2.22
C TRP A 51 -4.06 -9.65 -1.70
N LEU A 52 -3.02 -8.80 -1.62
CA LEU A 52 -3.16 -7.40 -1.24
C LEU A 52 -4.04 -6.62 -2.22
N ALA A 53 -3.89 -6.86 -3.53
CA ALA A 53 -4.72 -6.23 -4.55
C ALA A 53 -6.20 -6.58 -4.39
N GLU A 54 -6.52 -7.85 -4.11
CA GLU A 54 -7.88 -8.33 -3.91
C GLU A 54 -8.53 -7.80 -2.64
N HIS A 55 -7.77 -7.71 -1.54
CA HIS A 55 -8.30 -7.33 -0.23
C HIS A 55 -8.15 -5.84 0.09
N GLY A 56 -7.29 -5.13 -0.64
CA GLY A 56 -6.99 -3.70 -0.46
C GLY A 56 -7.74 -2.79 -1.43
N TYR A 57 -8.55 -3.36 -2.33
CA TYR A 57 -9.38 -2.64 -3.29
C TYR A 57 -10.86 -2.83 -3.00
N ASP A 58 -11.60 -1.72 -3.04
CA ASP A 58 -13.05 -1.71 -2.98
C ASP A 58 -13.59 -0.89 -4.16
N VAL A 59 -14.69 -1.32 -4.78
CA VAL A 59 -15.23 -0.64 -5.98
C VAL A 59 -15.73 0.77 -5.68
N GLN A 60 -16.27 1.00 -4.48
CA GLN A 60 -16.80 2.31 -4.06
C GLN A 60 -15.71 3.23 -3.52
N MET A 61 -14.68 2.66 -2.87
CA MET A 61 -13.61 3.41 -2.21
C MET A 61 -12.29 3.45 -3.00
N GLY A 62 -12.16 2.66 -4.07
CA GLY A 62 -10.91 2.45 -4.77
C GLY A 62 -9.87 1.74 -3.90
N ALA A 63 -8.59 2.00 -4.17
CA ALA A 63 -7.48 1.41 -3.41
C ALA A 63 -7.22 2.08 -2.04
N ARG A 64 -8.14 2.90 -1.52
CA ARG A 64 -8.00 3.57 -0.21
C ARG A 64 -7.79 2.59 0.96
N PRO A 65 -8.43 1.41 1.01
CA PRO A 65 -8.19 0.42 2.07
C PRO A 65 -6.76 -0.16 2.08
N MET A 66 -6.03 -0.09 0.97
CA MET A 66 -4.71 -0.71 0.79
C MET A 66 -3.71 -0.34 1.89
N ALA A 67 -3.57 0.95 2.19
CA ALA A 67 -2.60 1.41 3.19
C ALA A 67 -2.92 0.85 4.58
N ARG A 68 -4.22 0.77 4.93
CA ARG A 68 -4.67 0.17 6.19
C ARG A 68 -4.39 -1.33 6.21
N LEU A 69 -4.64 -2.03 5.11
CA LEU A 69 -4.38 -3.46 5.00
C LEU A 69 -2.88 -3.77 5.21
N VAL A 70 -1.99 -3.05 4.52
CA VAL A 70 -0.53 -3.17 4.69
C VAL A 70 -0.11 -2.87 6.13
N GLN A 71 -0.68 -1.84 6.75
CA GLN A 71 -0.42 -1.52 8.15
C GLN A 71 -0.83 -2.66 9.10
N GLU A 72 -2.03 -3.23 8.90
CA GLU A 72 -2.57 -4.24 9.81
C GLU A 72 -1.93 -5.61 9.61
N LYS A 73 -1.63 -5.99 8.37
CA LYS A 73 -1.16 -7.34 8.01
C LYS A 73 0.35 -7.47 7.93
N ILE A 74 1.07 -6.36 7.71
CA ILE A 74 2.53 -6.39 7.54
C ILE A 74 3.18 -5.58 8.65
N LYS A 75 2.88 -4.28 8.76
CA LYS A 75 3.58 -3.39 9.70
C LYS A 75 3.42 -3.81 11.16
N ARG A 76 2.19 -4.14 11.60
CA ARG A 76 1.93 -4.50 13.00
C ARG A 76 2.67 -5.78 13.41
N PRO A 77 2.53 -6.93 12.70
CA PRO A 77 3.30 -8.12 13.02
C PRO A 77 4.81 -7.89 13.00
N LEU A 78 5.30 -7.12 12.03
CA LEU A 78 6.73 -6.80 11.92
C LEU A 78 7.23 -5.95 13.10
N ALA A 79 6.44 -4.97 13.54
CA ALA A 79 6.79 -4.17 14.71
C ALA A 79 6.85 -5.03 15.99
N ASP A 80 5.93 -5.99 16.15
CA ASP A 80 5.95 -6.92 17.27
C ASP A 80 7.20 -7.81 17.23
N GLU A 81 7.59 -8.32 16.05
CA GLU A 81 8.81 -9.13 15.88
C GLU A 81 10.09 -8.31 16.11
N LEU A 82 10.14 -7.05 15.69
CA LEU A 82 11.27 -6.14 15.92
C LEU A 82 11.41 -5.71 17.38
N LEU A 83 10.32 -5.68 18.15
CA LEU A 83 10.35 -5.26 19.56
C LEU A 83 10.56 -6.44 20.51
N PHE A 84 9.98 -7.59 20.20
CA PHE A 84 9.85 -8.71 21.15
C PHE A 84 10.19 -10.08 20.55
N GLY A 85 10.36 -10.16 19.23
CA GLY A 85 10.51 -11.42 18.52
C GLY A 85 11.92 -11.66 18.03
N LYS A 86 12.04 -12.47 16.98
CA LYS A 86 13.34 -12.95 16.48
C LYS A 86 14.15 -11.89 15.75
N LEU A 87 13.53 -10.75 15.45
CA LEU A 87 14.13 -9.63 14.72
C LEU A 87 14.61 -8.51 15.67
N SER A 88 14.59 -8.73 17.00
CA SER A 88 15.00 -7.72 17.99
C SER A 88 16.49 -7.37 17.94
N ASP A 89 17.33 -8.29 17.46
CA ASP A 89 18.79 -8.19 17.56
C ASP A 89 19.47 -7.67 16.29
N GLY A 90 18.69 -7.37 15.23
CA GLY A 90 19.19 -6.88 13.93
C GLY A 90 19.40 -7.99 12.91
#